data_AF-A0A8R1EWX2-F1
#
_entry.id   AF-A0A8R1EWX2-F1
#
_cell.length_a   1.000
_cell.length_b   1.000
_cell.length_c   1.000
_cell.angle_alpha   90.00
_cell.angle_beta   90.00
_cell.angle_gamma   90.00
#
_symmetry.space_group_name_H-M   'P 1'
#
loop_
_entity.id
_entity.type
_entity.pdbx_description
1 polymer ?
#
loop_
_entity_poly.entity_id
_entity_poly.type
_entity_poly.pdbx_seq_one_letter_code
_entity_poly.pdbx_strand_id
1 'polypeptide(L)'
;MKSSPHRPSIELLFKRGLGSAEIARRLQISSSTVRNVVAAIKKRGDASEVKKSGRPRSVNTRNTRAIIKKRIIRNDGLSLNRMASQLGIARSTVQSIVKNDLKLKSYKLRRGQYLSDKSKAMRLEKCRKLLQHFQPRPIAHNDAALHQTVTPKLLNSQLTATTAIFGTPANVGLSEEDSWSCNEMDWNQC
;
A
#
# COMPACT_ATOMS: atom_id res chain seq x y z
N MET A 1 0.13 3.76 26.36
CA MET A 1 -0.19 3.93 27.79
C MET A 1 -0.80 2.63 28.26
N LYS A 2 -0.25 2.04 29.32
CA LYS A 2 -0.86 0.87 29.94
C LYS A 2 -2.05 1.37 30.75
N SER A 3 -3.21 0.74 30.61
CA SER A 3 -4.36 1.04 31.47
C SER A 3 -3.99 0.78 32.93
N SER A 4 -4.55 1.57 33.84
CA SER A 4 -4.39 1.29 35.27
C SER A 4 -4.89 -0.13 35.58
N PRO A 5 -4.11 -0.95 36.31
CA PRO A 5 -4.41 -2.36 36.56
C PRO A 5 -5.73 -2.58 37.32
N HIS A 6 -6.21 -1.55 38.03
CA HIS A 6 -7.42 -1.65 38.84
C HIS A 6 -8.73 -1.40 38.08
N ARG A 7 -8.68 -0.82 36.89
CA ARG A 7 -9.87 -0.54 36.06
C ARG A 7 -10.66 -1.81 35.70
N PRO A 8 -10.04 -2.93 35.24
CA PRO A 8 -10.77 -4.17 34.99
C PRO A 8 -11.39 -4.76 36.26
N SER A 9 -10.70 -4.66 37.41
CA SER A 9 -11.25 -5.11 38.70
C SER A 9 -12.48 -4.30 39.12
N ILE A 10 -12.47 -2.97 38.91
CA ILE A 10 -13.63 -2.11 39.15
C ILE A 10 -14.79 -2.49 38.23
N GLU A 11 -14.50 -2.76 36.95
CA GLU A 11 -15.52 -3.17 35.98
C GLU A 11 -16.20 -4.48 36.38
N LEU A 12 -15.41 -5.49 36.78
CA LEU A 12 -15.93 -6.78 37.22
C LEU A 12 -16.83 -6.63 38.45
N LEU A 13 -16.38 -5.89 39.46
CA LEU A 13 -17.14 -5.70 40.70
C LEU A 13 -18.41 -4.87 40.46
N PHE A 14 -18.36 -3.88 39.56
CA PHE A 14 -19.52 -3.10 39.16
C PHE A 14 -20.57 -3.95 38.41
N LYS A 15 -20.12 -4.82 37.48
CA LYS A 15 -21.02 -5.79 36.80
C LYS A 15 -21.66 -6.80 37.75
N ARG A 16 -20.99 -7.12 38.87
CA ARG A 16 -21.55 -7.93 39.97
C ARG A 16 -22.55 -7.18 40.86
N GLY A 17 -22.86 -5.91 40.55
CA GLY A 17 -23.85 -5.12 41.28
C GLY A 17 -23.35 -4.45 42.56
N LEU A 18 -22.03 -4.43 42.82
CA LEU A 18 -21.48 -3.80 44.03
C LEU A 18 -21.51 -2.27 43.92
N GLY A 19 -21.90 -1.62 45.02
CA GLY A 19 -21.89 -0.16 45.13
C GLY A 19 -20.48 0.43 45.08
N SER A 20 -20.33 1.66 44.55
CA SER A 20 -19.01 2.28 44.35
C SER A 20 -18.21 2.48 45.64
N ALA A 21 -18.87 2.70 46.79
CA ALA A 21 -18.21 2.80 48.09
C ALA A 21 -17.61 1.45 48.54
N GLU A 22 -18.34 0.35 48.29
CA GLU A 22 -17.89 -0.99 48.62
C GLU A 22 -16.70 -1.43 47.76
N ILE A 23 -16.73 -1.09 46.47
CA ILE A 23 -15.62 -1.33 45.54
C ILE A 23 -14.36 -0.57 45.99
N ALA A 24 -14.51 0.68 46.42
CA ALA A 24 -13.40 1.50 46.92
C ALA A 24 -12.75 0.90 48.17
N ARG A 25 -13.55 0.37 49.10
CA ARG A 25 -13.05 -0.31 50.31
C ARG A 25 -12.29 -1.59 49.97
N ARG A 26 -12.84 -2.45 49.11
CA ARG A 26 -12.22 -3.74 48.73
C ARG A 26 -10.92 -3.58 47.96
N LEU A 27 -10.87 -2.62 47.04
CA LEU A 27 -9.69 -2.40 46.20
C LEU A 27 -8.69 -1.43 46.84
N GLN A 28 -9.02 -0.80 47.97
CA GLN A 28 -8.21 0.24 48.63
C GLN A 28 -7.85 1.40 47.69
N ILE A 29 -8.81 1.85 46.89
CA ILE A 29 -8.65 2.93 45.90
C ILE A 29 -9.53 4.10 46.31
N SER A 30 -9.10 5.32 45.99
CA SER A 30 -9.90 6.52 46.25
C SER A 30 -11.32 6.39 45.67
N SER A 31 -12.32 6.77 46.45
CA SER A 31 -13.73 6.73 46.03
C SER A 31 -13.99 7.59 44.78
N SER A 32 -13.18 8.64 44.57
CA SER A 32 -13.25 9.52 43.41
C SER A 32 -12.89 8.80 42.11
N THR A 33 -11.84 7.97 42.13
CA THR A 33 -11.40 7.17 40.98
C THR A 33 -12.46 6.14 40.61
N VAL A 34 -13.01 5.43 41.60
CA VAL A 34 -14.07 4.43 41.36
C VAL A 34 -15.30 5.09 40.76
N ARG A 35 -15.74 6.24 41.30
CA ARG A 35 -16.88 7.00 40.73
C ARG A 35 -16.63 7.46 39.30
N ASN A 36 -15.44 7.97 39.00
CA ASN A 36 -15.08 8.40 37.65
C ASN A 36 -15.06 7.22 36.65
N VAL A 37 -14.57 6.05 37.08
CA VAL A 37 -14.56 4.82 36.27
C VAL A 37 -15.98 4.31 36.04
N VAL A 38 -16.81 4.23 37.09
CA VAL A 38 -18.21 3.80 36.98
C VAL A 38 -19.00 4.76 36.09
N ALA A 39 -18.78 6.07 36.20
CA ALA A 39 -19.39 7.05 35.31
C ALA A 39 -18.94 6.87 33.85
N ALA A 40 -17.67 6.50 33.61
CA ALA A 40 -17.18 6.18 32.28
C ALA A 40 -17.83 4.90 31.72
N ILE A 41 -17.94 3.84 32.53
CA ILE A 41 -18.60 2.58 32.16
C ILE A 41 -20.07 2.83 31.80
N LYS A 42 -20.80 3.63 32.61
CA LYS A 42 -22.20 3.98 32.31
C LYS A 42 -22.36 4.77 31.02
N LYS A 43 -21.38 5.61 30.65
CA LYS A 43 -21.43 6.45 29.44
C LYS A 43 -20.98 5.74 28.17
N ARG A 44 -19.95 4.89 28.25
CA ARG A 44 -19.29 4.28 27.07
C ARG A 44 -19.50 2.77 26.97
N GLY A 45 -19.88 2.11 28.07
CA GLY A 45 -20.07 0.66 28.16
C GLY A 45 -18.83 -0.10 28.64
N ASP A 46 -17.67 0.55 28.73
CA ASP A 46 -16.40 -0.09 29.04
C ASP A 46 -15.54 0.71 30.03
N ALA A 47 -14.64 0.02 30.74
CA ALA A 47 -13.70 0.68 31.64
C ALA A 47 -12.40 1.08 30.95
N SER A 48 -12.30 1.03 29.62
CA SER A 48 -11.05 1.35 28.91
C SER A 48 -10.63 2.82 29.14
N GLU A 49 -9.32 3.06 29.11
CA GLU A 49 -8.80 4.41 29.24
C GLU A 49 -8.81 5.13 27.90
N VAL A 50 -9.42 6.30 27.89
CA VAL A 50 -9.57 7.11 26.67
C VAL A 50 -8.30 7.89 26.44
N LYS A 51 -7.74 7.76 25.24
CA LYS A 51 -6.61 8.61 24.81
C LYS A 51 -7.06 10.06 24.84
N LYS A 52 -6.36 10.89 25.61
CA LYS A 52 -6.57 12.34 25.63
C LYS A 52 -6.26 12.91 24.25
N SER A 53 -6.99 13.96 23.86
CA SER A 53 -6.63 14.75 22.69
C SER A 53 -5.22 15.33 22.91
N GLY A 54 -4.34 15.12 21.95
CA GLY A 54 -3.02 15.75 21.94
C GLY A 54 -3.11 17.21 21.51
N ARG A 55 -1.95 17.88 21.47
CA ARG A 55 -1.83 19.23 20.92
C ARG A 55 -2.30 19.26 19.46
N PRO A 56 -3.14 20.24 19.06
CA PRO A 56 -3.53 20.38 17.67
C PRO A 56 -2.30 20.65 16.77
N ARG A 57 -2.30 20.08 15.57
CA ARG A 57 -1.23 20.29 14.59
C ARG A 57 -1.36 21.69 13.98
N SER A 58 -0.29 22.48 14.00
CA SER A 58 -0.26 23.85 13.45
C SER A 58 -0.07 23.87 11.93
N VAL A 59 0.99 23.23 11.43
CA VAL A 59 1.36 23.27 9.99
C VAL A 59 0.75 22.12 9.20
N ASN A 60 0.79 20.90 9.77
CA ASN A 60 0.21 19.70 9.15
C ASN A 60 -1.29 19.60 9.48
N THR A 61 -2.05 20.58 8.99
CA THR A 61 -3.51 20.60 9.09
C THR A 61 -4.15 19.72 8.02
N ARG A 62 -5.43 19.42 8.17
CA ARG A 62 -6.21 18.71 7.14
C ARG A 62 -6.23 19.48 5.81
N ASN A 63 -6.31 20.80 5.86
CA ASN A 63 -6.30 21.66 4.68
C ASN A 63 -4.97 21.58 3.93
N THR A 64 -3.84 21.72 4.65
CA THR A 64 -2.50 21.61 4.06
C THR A 64 -2.32 20.27 3.34
N ARG A 65 -2.75 19.16 3.95
CA ARG A 65 -2.70 17.83 3.32
C ARG A 65 -3.55 17.76 2.04
N ALA A 66 -4.75 18.34 2.06
CA ALA A 66 -5.62 18.36 0.89
C ALA A 66 -5.01 19.17 -0.27
N ILE A 67 -4.40 20.32 0.02
CA ILE A 67 -3.72 21.14 -0.98
C ILE A 67 -2.54 20.38 -1.60
N ILE A 68 -1.70 19.76 -0.77
CA ILE A 68 -0.55 18.95 -1.24
C ILE A 68 -1.05 17.79 -2.11
N LYS A 69 -2.08 17.05 -1.67
CA LYS A 69 -2.65 15.94 -2.44
C LYS A 69 -3.16 16.40 -3.82
N LYS A 70 -3.90 17.51 -3.86
CA LYS A 70 -4.41 18.10 -5.12
C LYS A 70 -3.29 18.60 -6.03
N ARG A 71 -2.15 19.06 -5.49
CA ARG A 71 -0.99 19.48 -6.31
C ARG A 71 -0.32 18.28 -6.97
N ILE A 72 -0.14 17.18 -6.23
CA ILE A 72 0.47 15.95 -6.75
C ILE A 72 -0.42 15.29 -7.82
N ILE A 73 -1.74 15.22 -7.59
CA ILE A 73 -2.67 14.64 -8.58
C ILE A 73 -2.65 15.41 -9.90
N ARG A 74 -2.54 16.74 -9.85
CA ARG A 74 -2.45 17.57 -11.05
C ARG A 74 -1.12 17.43 -11.78
N ASN A 75 -0.03 17.26 -11.04
CA ASN A 75 1.30 17.09 -11.60
C ASN A 75 2.18 16.32 -10.60
N ASP A 76 2.47 15.07 -10.93
CA ASP A 76 3.24 14.14 -10.11
C ASP A 76 4.77 14.32 -10.26
N GLY A 77 5.22 15.02 -11.31
CA GLY A 77 6.61 15.40 -11.54
C GLY A 77 7.11 16.60 -10.74
N LEU A 78 6.34 17.08 -9.76
CA LEU A 78 6.68 18.27 -8.98
C LEU A 78 7.76 18.02 -7.92
N SER A 79 8.72 18.94 -7.84
CA SER A 79 9.70 18.98 -6.74
C SER A 79 9.04 19.37 -5.42
N LEU A 80 9.33 18.62 -4.36
CA LEU A 80 8.88 18.92 -2.99
C LEU A 80 9.41 20.29 -2.51
N ASN A 81 10.59 20.71 -2.96
CA ASN A 81 11.16 22.01 -2.59
C ASN A 81 10.32 23.15 -3.19
N ARG A 82 9.95 23.03 -4.47
CA ARG A 82 9.08 24.01 -5.13
C ARG A 82 7.73 24.11 -4.43
N MET A 83 7.17 22.97 -4.04
CA MET A 83 5.90 22.92 -3.30
C MET A 83 6.01 23.57 -1.92
N ALA A 84 7.12 23.35 -1.22
CA ALA A 84 7.42 23.93 0.08
C ALA A 84 7.53 25.46 0.01
N SER A 85 8.32 26.00 -0.93
CA SER A 85 8.46 27.44 -1.17
C SER A 85 7.12 28.10 -1.49
N GLN A 86 6.31 27.48 -2.35
CA GLN A 86 4.98 28.01 -2.71
C GLN A 86 3.96 27.99 -1.56
N LEU A 87 4.14 27.12 -0.57
CA LEU A 87 3.25 27.04 0.60
C LEU A 87 3.79 27.83 1.80
N GLY A 88 5.03 28.33 1.74
CA GLY A 88 5.70 28.96 2.88
C GLY A 88 5.97 27.97 4.03
N ILE A 89 6.10 26.67 3.73
CA ILE A 89 6.26 25.60 4.73
C ILE A 89 7.65 24.99 4.60
N ALA A 90 8.22 24.54 5.71
CA ALA A 90 9.47 23.80 5.70
C ALA A 90 9.37 22.52 4.84
N ARG A 91 10.40 22.28 4.04
CA ARG A 91 10.52 21.11 3.14
C ARG A 91 10.31 19.79 3.88
N SER A 92 10.88 19.66 5.09
CA SER A 92 10.76 18.47 5.94
C SER A 92 9.31 18.15 6.31
N THR A 93 8.47 19.16 6.52
CA THR A 93 7.05 18.98 6.82
C THR A 93 6.30 18.48 5.59
N VAL A 94 6.54 19.07 4.42
CA VAL A 94 5.94 18.61 3.15
C VAL A 94 6.34 17.15 2.88
N GLN A 95 7.62 16.82 3.04
CA GLN A 95 8.11 15.45 2.88
C GLN A 95 7.44 14.47 3.86
N SER A 96 7.29 14.86 5.12
CA SER A 96 6.62 14.03 6.13
C SER A 96 5.15 13.80 5.81
N ILE A 97 4.45 14.81 5.28
CA ILE A 97 3.06 14.68 4.82
C ILE A 97 2.99 13.68 3.65
N VAL A 98 3.85 13.82 2.65
CA VAL A 98 3.85 12.94 1.47
C VAL A 98 4.17 11.49 1.85
N LYS A 99 5.18 11.28 2.70
CA LYS A 99 5.64 9.94 3.09
C LYS A 99 4.73 9.25 4.10
N ASN A 100 4.35 9.95 5.17
CA ASN A 100 3.68 9.32 6.31
C ASN A 100 2.16 9.41 6.21
N ASP A 101 1.63 10.59 5.86
CA ASP A 101 0.18 10.81 5.83
C ASP A 101 -0.45 10.38 4.49
N LEU A 102 0.19 10.70 3.35
CA LEU A 102 -0.28 10.32 2.02
C LEU A 102 0.24 8.96 1.54
N LYS A 103 1.29 8.43 2.20
CA LYS A 103 1.91 7.13 1.88
C LYS A 103 2.42 7.03 0.43
N LEU A 104 2.84 8.14 -0.16
CA LEU A 104 3.37 8.18 -1.52
C LEU A 104 4.89 7.98 -1.53
N LYS A 105 5.37 7.28 -2.56
CA LYS A 105 6.81 7.08 -2.81
C LYS A 105 7.19 7.75 -4.13
N SER A 106 8.34 8.41 -4.15
CA SER A 106 8.91 8.97 -5.38
C SER A 106 9.58 7.86 -6.18
N TYR A 107 9.10 7.62 -7.40
CA TYR A 107 9.72 6.68 -8.34
C TYR A 107 10.49 7.42 -9.43
N LYS A 108 11.48 6.74 -10.02
CA LYS A 108 12.19 7.25 -11.19
C LYS A 108 11.36 6.97 -12.44
N LEU A 109 11.00 8.04 -13.16
CA LEU A 109 10.32 7.91 -14.46
C LEU A 109 11.23 7.20 -15.47
N ARG A 110 10.69 6.18 -16.15
CA ARG A 110 11.37 5.47 -17.24
C ARG A 110 11.04 6.16 -18.56
N ARG A 111 12.02 6.26 -19.45
CA ARG A 111 11.79 6.77 -20.81
C ARG A 111 11.23 5.63 -21.65
N GLY A 112 10.07 5.87 -22.27
CA GLY A 112 9.47 4.97 -23.26
C GLY A 112 9.59 5.54 -24.67
N GLN A 113 9.23 4.74 -25.67
CA GLN A 113 9.10 5.23 -27.04
C GLN A 113 7.95 6.23 -27.14
N TYR A 114 8.18 7.35 -27.82
CA TYR A 114 7.13 8.32 -28.11
C TYR A 114 6.13 7.72 -29.12
N LEU A 115 4.85 7.74 -28.79
CA LEU A 115 3.77 7.25 -29.67
C LEU A 115 2.96 8.45 -30.16
N SER A 116 2.93 8.64 -31.48
CA SER A 116 1.98 9.57 -32.10
C SER A 116 0.54 9.07 -31.90
N ASP A 117 -0.43 9.97 -31.96
CA ASP A 117 -1.84 9.59 -31.77
C ASP A 117 -2.33 8.61 -32.85
N LYS A 118 -1.82 8.74 -34.09
CA LYS A 118 -2.02 7.75 -35.15
C LYS A 118 -1.49 6.38 -34.76
N SER A 119 -0.28 6.32 -34.21
CA SER A 119 0.33 5.07 -33.74
C SER A 119 -0.46 4.45 -32.59
N LYS A 120 -1.02 5.25 -31.68
CA LYS A 120 -1.88 4.75 -30.59
C LYS A 120 -3.16 4.11 -31.14
N ALA A 121 -3.83 4.76 -32.09
CA ALA A 121 -5.04 4.24 -32.71
C ALA A 121 -4.79 2.91 -33.45
N MET A 122 -3.72 2.85 -34.25
CA MET A 122 -3.33 1.63 -34.96
C MET A 122 -3.00 0.48 -33.99
N ARG A 123 -2.30 0.76 -32.90
CA ARG A 123 -2.00 -0.25 -31.87
C ARG A 123 -3.26 -0.78 -31.20
N LEU A 124 -4.20 0.10 -30.85
CA LEU A 124 -5.46 -0.28 -30.22
C LEU A 124 -6.31 -1.16 -31.14
N GLU A 125 -6.45 -0.78 -32.41
CA GLU A 125 -7.17 -1.55 -33.42
C GLU A 125 -6.55 -2.93 -33.62
N LYS A 126 -5.21 -2.99 -33.74
CA LYS A 126 -4.47 -4.26 -33.86
C LYS A 126 -4.72 -5.15 -32.64
N CYS A 127 -4.60 -4.62 -31.42
CA CYS A 127 -4.85 -5.38 -30.19
C CYS A 127 -6.29 -5.92 -30.14
N ARG A 128 -7.31 -5.12 -30.51
CA ARG A 128 -8.71 -5.57 -30.55
C ARG A 128 -8.92 -6.74 -31.52
N LYS A 129 -8.36 -6.64 -32.73
CA LYS A 129 -8.41 -7.72 -33.73
C LYS A 129 -7.71 -8.98 -33.25
N LEU A 130 -6.55 -8.85 -32.63
CA LEU A 130 -5.82 -9.99 -32.06
C LEU A 130 -6.63 -10.67 -30.95
N LEU A 131 -7.24 -9.91 -30.04
CA LEU A 131 -8.07 -10.46 -28.97
C LEU A 131 -9.31 -11.21 -29.50
N GLN A 132 -9.89 -10.75 -30.62
CA GLN A 132 -11.02 -11.43 -31.26
C GLN A 132 -10.61 -12.72 -31.98
N HIS A 133 -9.40 -12.77 -32.54
CA HIS A 133 -8.94 -13.89 -33.36
C HIS A 133 -8.19 -14.99 -32.59
N PHE A 134 -7.49 -14.66 -31.50
CA PHE A 134 -6.69 -15.63 -30.76
C PHE A 134 -7.44 -16.14 -29.53
N GLN A 135 -7.94 -17.38 -29.59
CA GLN A 135 -8.09 -18.20 -28.38
C GLN A 135 -6.67 -18.59 -27.88
N PRO A 136 -6.44 -18.75 -26.57
CA PRO A 136 -5.10 -18.92 -26.01
C PRO A 136 -4.47 -20.23 -26.48
N ARG A 137 -3.79 -20.18 -27.62
CA ARG A 137 -2.83 -21.18 -28.08
C ARG A 137 -1.46 -20.52 -28.25
N PRO A 138 -0.36 -21.24 -28.00
CA PRO A 138 0.97 -20.66 -28.07
C PRO A 138 1.26 -20.21 -29.50
N ILE A 139 1.52 -18.91 -29.69
CA ILE A 139 1.96 -18.34 -30.96
C ILE A 139 3.48 -18.46 -31.00
N ALA A 140 4.03 -19.12 -32.03
CA ALA A 140 5.47 -19.12 -32.27
C ALA A 140 5.89 -17.74 -32.80
N HIS A 141 6.71 -17.03 -32.02
CA HIS A 141 7.31 -15.76 -32.43
C HIS A 141 8.72 -16.00 -32.97
N ASN A 142 8.97 -15.60 -34.23
CA ASN A 142 10.31 -15.60 -34.82
C ASN A 142 10.88 -14.18 -34.78
N ASP A 143 11.47 -13.81 -33.64
CA ASP A 143 12.18 -12.54 -33.52
C ASP A 143 13.62 -12.72 -34.01
N ALA A 144 13.90 -12.29 -35.24
CA ALA A 144 15.25 -12.26 -35.77
C ALA A 144 16.05 -11.10 -35.14
N ALA A 145 16.59 -11.33 -33.94
CA ALA A 145 17.59 -10.45 -33.36
C ALA A 145 18.92 -10.64 -34.12
N LEU A 146 19.33 -9.62 -34.87
CA LEU A 146 20.66 -9.53 -35.48
C LEU A 146 21.73 -9.53 -34.39
N HIS A 147 22.22 -10.71 -34.02
CA HIS A 147 23.49 -10.85 -33.32
C HIS A 147 24.61 -10.54 -34.32
N GLN A 148 25.31 -9.42 -34.12
CA GLN A 148 26.64 -9.25 -34.70
C GLN A 148 27.55 -10.31 -34.04
N THR A 149 27.85 -11.38 -34.76
CA THR A 149 28.78 -12.41 -34.33
C THR A 149 30.20 -11.86 -34.46
N VAL A 150 30.84 -11.61 -33.32
CA VAL A 150 32.30 -11.58 -33.23
C VAL A 150 32.78 -12.99 -33.61
N THR A 151 33.50 -13.11 -34.72
CA THR A 151 34.13 -14.38 -35.12
C THR A 151 35.36 -14.65 -34.26
N PRO A 152 35.49 -15.84 -33.66
CA PRO A 152 36.81 -16.39 -33.37
C PRO A 152 37.22 -17.37 -34.48
N LYS A 153 38.45 -17.16 -34.93
CA LYS A 153 39.20 -17.96 -35.88
C LYS A 153 39.42 -19.39 -35.35
N LEU A 154 39.31 -20.34 -36.28
CA LEU A 154 40.14 -21.53 -36.49
C LEU A 154 40.29 -22.62 -35.40
N LEU A 155 40.22 -23.84 -35.95
CA LEU A 155 40.81 -25.12 -35.57
C LEU A 155 40.01 -26.11 -34.72
N ASN A 156 39.66 -27.20 -35.42
CA ASN A 156 39.82 -28.60 -35.04
C ASN A 156 38.83 -29.17 -34.00
N SER A 157 38.45 -30.44 -34.01
CA SER A 157 38.45 -31.58 -34.92
C SER A 157 37.97 -32.73 -34.03
N GLN A 158 37.27 -33.72 -34.59
CA GLN A 158 36.93 -35.02 -33.98
C GLN A 158 35.59 -35.14 -33.21
N LEU A 159 34.63 -35.77 -33.90
CA LEU A 159 34.00 -37.06 -33.57
C LEU A 159 33.72 -37.40 -32.09
N THR A 160 32.44 -37.58 -31.74
CA THR A 160 31.77 -38.88 -31.46
C THR A 160 30.59 -38.73 -30.49
N ALA A 161 29.56 -39.55 -30.72
CA ALA A 161 28.31 -39.64 -29.96
C ALA A 161 28.48 -40.29 -28.57
N THR A 162 27.70 -39.88 -27.56
CA THR A 162 27.24 -40.78 -26.48
C THR A 162 26.01 -40.25 -25.72
N THR A 163 24.95 -41.05 -25.76
CA THR A 163 23.93 -41.43 -24.76
C THR A 163 23.58 -40.52 -23.56
N ALA A 164 22.25 -40.30 -23.47
CA ALA A 164 21.36 -40.09 -22.32
C ALA A 164 21.92 -40.09 -20.88
N ILE A 165 21.50 -39.10 -20.09
CA ILE A 165 21.03 -39.30 -18.70
C ILE A 165 19.80 -38.42 -18.46
N PHE A 166 18.69 -39.09 -18.10
CA PHE A 166 17.47 -38.52 -17.54
C PHE A 166 17.75 -37.82 -16.20
N GLY A 167 17.15 -36.64 -16.03
CA GLY A 167 17.03 -35.97 -14.73
C GLY A 167 15.78 -35.12 -14.72
N THR A 168 14.63 -35.72 -14.40
CA THR A 168 13.43 -35.01 -13.98
C THR A 168 13.69 -34.32 -12.63
N PRO A 169 13.23 -33.08 -12.43
CA PRO A 169 12.84 -32.63 -11.11
C PRO A 169 11.32 -32.48 -10.99
N ALA A 170 10.88 -32.90 -9.81
CA ALA A 170 9.53 -32.96 -9.35
C ALA A 170 8.82 -31.60 -9.30
N ASN A 171 7.51 -31.73 -9.53
CA ASN A 171 6.40 -30.89 -9.12
C ASN A 171 6.63 -30.13 -7.79
N VAL A 172 6.54 -28.80 -7.83
CA VAL A 172 6.20 -27.96 -6.67
C VAL A 172 4.94 -27.20 -7.05
N GLY A 173 3.83 -27.60 -6.43
CA GLY A 173 2.53 -26.99 -6.63
C GLY A 173 2.51 -25.53 -6.20
N LEU A 174 1.81 -24.70 -6.98
CA LEU A 174 1.35 -23.40 -6.55
C LEU A 174 -0.18 -23.42 -6.58
N SER A 175 -0.71 -23.30 -5.38
CA SER A 175 -2.11 -23.14 -5.02
C SER A 175 -2.76 -21.97 -5.76
N GLU A 176 -3.98 -22.23 -6.26
CA GLU A 176 -5.03 -21.25 -6.48
C GLU A 176 -5.16 -20.34 -5.27
N GLU A 177 -4.95 -19.04 -5.43
CA GLU A 177 -5.67 -17.92 -4.80
C GLU A 177 -4.97 -16.62 -5.24
N ASP A 178 -5.44 -16.01 -6.33
CA ASP A 178 -5.39 -14.55 -6.56
C ASP A 178 -6.18 -14.23 -7.85
N SER A 179 -7.48 -14.55 -7.78
CA SER A 179 -8.47 -14.09 -8.74
C SER A 179 -8.70 -12.59 -8.53
N TRP A 180 -7.94 -11.75 -9.24
CA TRP A 180 -8.31 -10.34 -9.34
C TRP A 180 -9.51 -10.21 -10.28
N SER A 181 -10.68 -10.16 -9.65
CA SER A 181 -11.94 -9.66 -10.21
C SER A 181 -11.71 -8.29 -10.87
N CYS A 182 -11.78 -8.30 -12.19
CA CYS A 182 -11.65 -7.13 -13.05
C CYS A 182 -13.05 -6.57 -13.28
N ASN A 183 -13.56 -5.78 -12.31
CA ASN A 183 -14.80 -5.02 -12.52
C ASN A 183 -14.49 -3.56 -12.88
N GLU A 184 -14.87 -3.23 -14.11
CA GLU A 184 -15.32 -1.94 -14.64
C GLU A 184 -14.78 -0.67 -13.99
N MET A 185 -13.81 -0.04 -14.65
CA MET A 185 -13.64 1.40 -14.61
C MET A 185 -13.99 1.96 -15.98
N ASP A 186 -15.22 2.49 -16.03
CA ASP A 186 -15.80 3.28 -17.10
C ASP A 186 -14.90 4.47 -17.45
N TRP A 187 -14.43 4.49 -18.70
CA TRP A 187 -13.49 5.49 -19.23
C TRP A 187 -14.17 6.57 -20.08
N ASN A 188 -15.44 6.90 -19.81
CA ASN A 188 -16.10 8.03 -20.44
C ASN A 188 -16.17 9.26 -19.54
N GLN A 189 -15.03 9.92 -19.36
CA GLN A 189 -15.02 11.37 -19.10
C GLN A 189 -13.69 11.99 -19.55
N CYS A 190 -13.62 12.35 -20.84
CA CYS A 190 -12.76 13.40 -21.38
C CYS A 190 -13.55 14.12 -22.47
#